data_AF-A0A917J0S0-F1
#
_entry.id   AF-A0A917J0S0-F1
#
_cell.length_a   1.000
_cell.length_b   1.000
_cell.length_c   1.000
_cell.angle_alpha   90.00
_cell.angle_beta   90.00
_cell.angle_gamma   90.00
#
_symmetry.space_group_name_H-M   'P 1'
#
loop_
_entity.id
_entity.type
_entity.pdbx_description
1 polymer ?
#
loop_
_entity_poly.entity_id
_entity_poly.type
_entity_poly.pdbx_seq_one_letter_code
_entity_poly.pdbx_strand_id
1 'polypeptide(L)'
;MNAKDLLNKYLDYNHLWASPERINTKPANIRRLQIEALQKAFKLTKDNVNPLIQTVYSSEKHRLNRTQYLSQLTNLQYLLQGEFLHDRNEEANKELLDRITSKISSLYPGVSDSILYKTGHIHWLFNNLLNFRKEVFKITSSGSGMSEGFSSGLQYSYYLQAKLKESISDNLTEIDDTLWLILDPARREVRIDEINYPDVDLASIDMEWKMEGGW
;
A
#
# COMPACT_ATOMS: atom_id res chain seq x y z
N MET A 1 7.57 14.75 -0.25
CA MET A 1 7.00 13.38 -0.32
C MET A 1 6.02 13.20 0.83
N ASN A 2 4.96 12.43 0.63
CA ASN A 2 3.93 12.13 1.63
C ASN A 2 3.62 10.61 1.61
N ALA A 3 2.69 10.16 2.46
CA ALA A 3 2.35 8.74 2.53
C ALA A 3 1.61 8.20 1.29
N LYS A 4 1.08 9.05 0.38
CA LYS A 4 0.62 8.60 -0.95
C LYS A 4 1.81 8.16 -1.82
N ASP A 5 2.95 8.83 -1.71
CA ASP A 5 4.17 8.40 -2.43
C ASP A 5 4.60 7.01 -1.97
N LEU A 6 4.53 6.72 -0.67
CA LEU A 6 4.77 5.38 -0.13
C LEU A 6 3.79 4.35 -0.70
N LEU A 7 2.49 4.66 -0.71
CA LEU A 7 1.47 3.78 -1.27
C LEU A 7 1.76 3.48 -2.75
N ASN A 8 2.02 4.50 -3.56
CA ASN A 8 2.29 4.35 -4.99
C ASN A 8 3.57 3.54 -5.25
N LYS A 9 4.65 3.80 -4.51
CA LYS A 9 5.91 3.02 -4.60
C LYS A 9 5.69 1.56 -4.25
N TYR A 10 4.88 1.29 -3.23
CA TYR A 10 4.53 -0.08 -2.87
C TYR A 10 3.69 -0.75 -3.97
N LEU A 11 2.69 -0.08 -4.53
CA LEU A 11 1.85 -0.65 -5.60
C LEU A 11 2.68 -1.00 -6.84
N ASP A 12 3.58 -0.11 -7.25
CA ASP A 12 4.54 -0.33 -8.34
C ASP A 12 5.45 -1.54 -8.07
N TYR A 13 6.10 -1.56 -6.90
CA TYR A 13 6.95 -2.68 -6.49
C TYR A 13 6.18 -4.01 -6.47
N ASN A 14 4.98 -4.03 -5.87
CA ASN A 14 4.16 -5.22 -5.75
C ASN A 14 3.72 -5.75 -7.11
N HIS A 15 3.41 -4.86 -8.06
CA HIS A 15 2.96 -5.25 -9.39
C HIS A 15 4.10 -5.79 -10.27
N LEU A 16 5.25 -5.12 -10.26
CA LEU A 16 6.31 -5.35 -11.25
C LEU A 16 7.50 -6.18 -10.75
N TRP A 17 7.77 -6.15 -9.44
CA TRP A 17 9.07 -6.55 -8.87
C TRP A 17 8.98 -7.53 -7.70
N ALA A 18 7.80 -7.74 -7.12
CA ALA A 18 7.62 -8.64 -5.98
C ALA A 18 7.58 -10.13 -6.35
N SER A 19 7.66 -10.48 -7.64
CA SER A 19 7.68 -11.88 -8.07
C SER A 19 9.01 -12.56 -7.69
N PRO A 20 9.03 -13.87 -7.39
CA PRO A 20 10.24 -14.58 -6.99
C PRO A 20 11.41 -14.43 -7.97
N GLU A 21 11.12 -14.31 -9.26
CA GLU A 21 12.11 -14.17 -10.33
C GLU A 21 12.78 -12.78 -10.33
N ARG A 22 12.06 -11.76 -9.83
CA ARG A 22 12.48 -10.35 -9.91
C ARG A 22 12.86 -9.74 -8.56
N ILE A 23 12.47 -10.36 -7.45
CA ILE A 23 12.58 -9.77 -6.09
C ILE A 23 14.01 -9.41 -5.67
N ASN A 24 15.02 -10.06 -6.25
CA ASN A 24 16.44 -9.84 -5.94
C ASN A 24 17.17 -9.00 -6.99
N THR A 25 16.48 -8.51 -8.02
CA THR A 25 17.08 -7.72 -9.10
C THR A 25 17.49 -6.32 -8.64
N LYS A 26 18.43 -5.68 -9.35
CA LYS A 26 18.85 -4.30 -9.08
C LYS A 26 17.66 -3.31 -9.02
N PRO A 27 16.70 -3.32 -9.97
CA PRO A 27 15.51 -2.48 -9.89
C PRO A 27 14.63 -2.74 -8.65
N ALA A 28 14.43 -4.01 -8.29
CA ALA A 28 13.64 -4.39 -7.11
C ALA A 28 14.31 -3.92 -5.81
N ASN A 29 15.63 -4.07 -5.72
CA ASN A 29 16.42 -3.66 -4.55
C ASN A 29 16.33 -2.15 -4.30
N ILE A 30 16.48 -1.35 -5.34
CA ILE A 30 16.41 0.12 -5.24
C ILE A 30 15.01 0.58 -4.79
N ARG A 31 13.95 0.00 -5.36
CA ARG A 31 12.57 0.30 -4.94
C ARG A 31 12.32 -0.09 -3.48
N ARG A 32 12.84 -1.23 -3.01
CA ARG A 32 12.76 -1.60 -1.59
C ARG A 32 13.45 -0.59 -0.69
N LEU A 33 14.62 -0.08 -1.08
CA LEU A 33 15.32 0.97 -0.31
C LEU A 33 14.51 2.28 -0.26
N GLN A 34 13.92 2.70 -1.39
CA GLN A 34 13.03 3.87 -1.43
C GLN A 34 11.80 3.68 -0.54
N ILE A 35 11.17 2.51 -0.58
CA ILE A 35 10.04 2.14 0.29
C ILE A 35 10.48 2.19 1.75
N GLU A 36 11.60 1.58 2.10
CA GLU A 36 12.10 1.53 3.47
C GLU A 36 12.41 2.94 4.03
N ALA A 37 13.01 3.82 3.23
CA ALA A 37 13.25 5.22 3.61
C ALA A 37 11.93 5.94 3.95
N LEU A 38 10.90 5.76 3.13
CA LEU A 38 9.57 6.33 3.37
C LEU A 38 8.90 5.69 4.60
N GLN A 39 8.99 4.36 4.78
CA GLN A 39 8.45 3.69 5.97
C GLN A 39 9.06 4.25 7.26
N LYS A 40 10.39 4.45 7.27
CA LYS A 40 11.10 5.08 8.40
C LYS A 40 10.60 6.49 8.66
N ALA A 41 10.49 7.31 7.62
CA ALA A 41 10.02 8.69 7.71
C ALA A 41 8.61 8.81 8.33
N PHE A 42 7.71 7.90 7.96
CA PHE A 42 6.34 7.88 8.49
C PHE A 42 6.18 7.08 9.79
N LYS A 43 7.27 6.54 10.36
CA LYS A 43 7.25 5.70 11.58
C LYS A 43 6.42 4.41 11.42
N LEU A 44 6.49 3.81 10.23
CA LEU A 44 5.78 2.58 9.84
C LEU A 44 6.71 1.35 9.84
N THR A 45 7.72 1.35 10.72
CA THR A 45 8.69 0.26 10.88
C THR A 45 8.56 -0.41 12.24
N LYS A 46 9.10 -1.62 12.35
CA LYS A 46 9.09 -2.40 13.60
C LYS A 46 9.85 -1.73 14.75
N ASP A 47 10.70 -0.75 14.47
CA ASP A 47 11.41 0.02 15.51
C ASP A 47 10.47 0.91 16.32
N ASN A 48 9.24 1.14 15.84
CA ASN A 48 8.22 1.97 16.49
C ASN A 48 7.13 1.13 17.19
N VAL A 49 7.36 -0.17 17.41
CA VAL A 49 6.40 -1.06 18.08
C VAL A 49 6.19 -0.62 19.53
N ASN A 50 4.94 -0.61 19.99
CA ASN A 50 4.62 -0.28 21.37
C ASN A 50 4.80 -1.53 22.25
N PRO A 51 5.80 -1.55 23.17
CA PRO A 51 6.11 -2.73 23.96
C PRO A 51 5.03 -3.08 24.99
N LEU A 52 4.10 -2.17 25.28
CA LEU A 52 3.01 -2.39 26.24
C LEU A 52 1.87 -3.23 25.66
N ILE A 53 1.81 -3.38 24.34
CA ILE A 53 0.72 -4.10 23.67
C ILE A 53 1.05 -5.58 23.65
N GLN A 54 0.21 -6.37 24.33
CA GLN A 54 0.31 -7.83 24.33
C GLN A 54 -0.81 -8.42 23.49
N THR A 55 -0.43 -9.04 22.37
CA THR A 55 -1.36 -9.77 21.48
C THR A 55 -0.85 -11.20 21.31
N VAL A 56 -1.77 -12.16 21.32
CA VAL A 56 -1.47 -13.57 21.06
C VAL A 56 -2.02 -13.93 19.69
N TYR A 57 -1.16 -14.45 18.83
CA TYR A 57 -1.50 -14.87 17.49
C TYR A 57 -1.64 -16.39 17.45
N SER A 58 -2.77 -16.90 16.95
CA SER A 58 -2.94 -18.31 16.67
C SER A 58 -2.52 -18.61 15.23
N SER A 59 -1.50 -19.46 15.06
CA SER A 59 -1.22 -20.15 13.80
C SER A 59 -1.65 -21.62 13.92
N GLU A 60 -1.89 -22.29 12.80
CA GLU A 60 -2.34 -23.70 12.74
C GLU A 60 -1.47 -24.68 13.53
N LYS A 61 -0.20 -24.33 13.81
CA LYS A 61 0.74 -25.20 14.55
C LYS A 61 1.09 -24.69 15.94
N HIS A 62 1.10 -23.37 16.20
CA HIS A 62 1.51 -22.80 17.50
C HIS A 62 0.81 -21.47 17.83
N ARG A 63 0.70 -21.15 19.13
CA ARG A 63 0.41 -19.80 19.62
C ARG A 63 1.73 -19.02 19.71
N LEU A 64 1.82 -17.91 19.00
CA LEU A 64 2.97 -16.99 19.06
C LEU A 64 2.58 -15.76 19.86
N ASN A 65 3.49 -15.30 20.73
CA ASN A 65 3.33 -13.97 21.31
C ASN A 65 3.68 -12.89 20.26
N ARG A 66 3.18 -11.66 20.44
CA ARG A 66 3.40 -10.55 19.50
C ARG A 66 4.87 -10.33 19.16
N THR A 67 5.75 -10.35 20.15
CA THR A 67 7.20 -10.17 19.94
C THR A 67 7.78 -11.24 19.01
N GLN A 68 7.46 -12.51 19.24
CA GLN A 68 7.88 -13.62 18.38
C GLN A 68 7.32 -13.47 16.96
N TYR A 69 6.04 -13.12 16.83
CA TYR A 69 5.41 -12.90 15.53
C TYR A 69 6.09 -11.77 14.76
N LEU A 70 6.24 -10.59 15.36
CA LEU A 70 6.86 -9.42 14.73
C LEU A 70 8.34 -9.64 14.37
N SER A 71 9.05 -10.48 15.12
CA SER A 71 10.44 -10.84 14.81
C SER A 71 10.60 -11.55 13.45
N GLN A 72 9.55 -12.25 13.00
CA GLN A 72 9.54 -13.00 11.73
C GLN A 72 9.19 -12.11 10.52
N LEU A 73 8.68 -10.90 10.75
CA LEU A 73 8.26 -10.00 9.69
C LEU A 73 9.41 -9.08 9.24
N THR A 74 9.47 -8.76 7.96
CA THR A 74 10.19 -7.59 7.46
C THR A 74 9.42 -6.30 7.80
N ASN A 75 10.07 -5.13 7.73
CA ASN A 75 9.36 -3.84 7.85
C ASN A 75 8.25 -3.70 6.80
N LEU A 76 8.48 -4.18 5.58
CA LEU A 76 7.46 -4.20 4.55
C LEU A 76 6.27 -5.07 4.96
N GLN A 77 6.50 -6.31 5.41
CA GLN A 77 5.41 -7.19 5.85
C GLN A 77 4.62 -6.62 7.05
N TYR A 78 5.32 -6.01 8.00
CA TYR A 78 4.71 -5.31 9.13
C TYR A 78 3.73 -4.21 8.68
N LEU A 79 4.13 -3.41 7.69
CA LEU A 79 3.23 -2.42 7.07
C LEU A 79 2.06 -3.09 6.35
N LEU A 80 2.32 -4.08 5.50
CA LEU A 80 1.32 -4.70 4.63
C LEU A 80 0.25 -5.51 5.38
N GLN A 81 0.58 -5.99 6.57
CA GLN A 81 -0.37 -6.66 7.45
C GLN A 81 -1.16 -5.66 8.31
N GLY A 82 -0.80 -4.36 8.31
CA GLY A 82 -1.46 -3.36 9.14
C GLY A 82 -1.07 -3.43 10.62
N GLU A 83 0.07 -4.03 10.95
CA GLU A 83 0.49 -4.26 12.34
C GLU A 83 0.77 -2.96 13.11
N PHE A 84 1.22 -1.92 12.39
CA PHE A 84 1.43 -0.57 12.93
C PHE A 84 0.17 0.08 13.49
N LEU A 85 -1.01 -0.39 13.10
CA LEU A 85 -2.27 0.14 13.62
C LEU A 85 -2.53 -0.28 15.06
N HIS A 86 -1.98 -1.41 15.48
CA HIS A 86 -2.04 -1.83 16.87
C HIS A 86 -1.17 -0.92 17.74
N ASP A 87 0.00 -0.51 17.26
CA ASP A 87 0.97 0.30 18.03
C ASP A 87 0.58 1.79 18.14
N ARG A 88 -0.49 2.20 17.47
CA ARG A 88 -0.93 3.60 17.36
C ARG A 88 -1.86 3.99 18.53
N ASN A 89 -1.76 5.24 18.98
CA ASN A 89 -2.71 5.83 19.92
C ASN A 89 -4.13 5.89 19.31
N GLU A 90 -5.16 5.55 20.09
CA GLU A 90 -6.57 5.60 19.70
C GLU A 90 -6.97 6.96 19.11
N GLU A 91 -6.49 8.07 19.68
CA GLU A 91 -6.83 9.42 19.22
C GLU A 91 -6.31 9.72 17.81
N ALA A 92 -5.21 9.08 17.39
CA ALA A 92 -4.59 9.36 16.11
C ALA A 92 -5.52 9.03 14.93
N ASN A 93 -6.50 8.15 15.12
CA ASN A 93 -7.44 7.78 14.06
C ASN A 93 -8.82 8.43 14.21
N LYS A 94 -8.99 9.38 15.13
CA LYS A 94 -10.30 9.98 15.43
C LYS A 94 -10.98 10.56 14.20
N GLU A 95 -10.25 11.33 13.38
CA GLU A 95 -10.79 11.90 12.14
C GLU A 95 -11.38 10.81 11.21
N LEU A 96 -10.66 9.71 11.04
CA LEU A 96 -11.12 8.60 10.20
C LEU A 96 -12.35 7.91 10.80
N LEU A 97 -12.37 7.70 12.12
CA LEU A 97 -13.52 7.10 12.80
C LEU A 97 -14.77 7.96 12.72
N ASP A 98 -14.62 9.28 12.86
CA ASP A 98 -15.72 10.25 12.74
C ASP A 98 -16.28 10.23 11.31
N ARG A 99 -15.39 10.21 10.29
CA ARG A 99 -15.79 10.10 8.88
C ARG A 99 -16.54 8.80 8.58
N ILE A 100 -16.04 7.65 9.06
CA ILE A 100 -16.68 6.35 8.88
C ILE A 100 -18.06 6.36 9.55
N THR A 101 -18.12 6.75 10.82
CA THR A 101 -19.36 6.76 11.61
C THR A 101 -20.41 7.64 10.94
N SER A 102 -20.06 8.88 10.59
CA SER A 102 -20.97 9.82 9.92
C SER A 102 -21.48 9.26 8.59
N LYS A 103 -20.61 8.69 7.76
CA LYS A 103 -20.99 8.14 6.45
C LYS A 103 -21.89 6.91 6.58
N ILE A 104 -21.56 5.97 7.48
CA ILE A 104 -22.34 4.75 7.69
C ILE A 104 -23.71 5.05 8.30
N SER A 105 -23.78 5.96 9.28
CA SER A 105 -25.06 6.41 9.83
C SER A 105 -25.95 7.09 8.78
N SER A 106 -25.35 7.83 7.84
CA SER A 106 -26.09 8.43 6.72
C SER A 106 -26.59 7.42 5.69
N LEU A 107 -25.81 6.36 5.42
CA LEU A 107 -26.18 5.33 4.43
C LEU A 107 -27.17 4.31 4.98
N TYR A 108 -27.08 4.00 6.28
CA TYR A 108 -27.88 2.98 6.94
C TYR A 108 -28.50 3.53 8.24
N PRO A 109 -29.60 4.29 8.14
CA PRO A 109 -30.33 4.76 9.31
C PRO A 109 -30.77 3.58 10.19
N GLY A 110 -30.44 3.61 11.47
CA GLY A 110 -30.78 2.53 12.42
C GLY A 110 -29.71 1.46 12.62
N VAL A 111 -28.52 1.61 12.02
CA VAL A 111 -27.35 0.80 12.39
C VAL A 111 -27.05 0.93 13.89
N SER A 112 -26.78 -0.18 14.57
CA SER A 112 -26.55 -0.17 16.01
C SER A 112 -25.18 0.41 16.37
N ASP A 113 -25.09 1.03 17.55
CA ASP A 113 -23.82 1.51 18.11
C ASP A 113 -22.76 0.41 18.22
N SER A 114 -23.20 -0.83 18.48
CA SER A 114 -22.31 -2.01 18.52
C SER A 114 -21.61 -2.30 17.19
N ILE A 115 -22.20 -1.89 16.06
CA ILE A 115 -21.59 -1.99 14.73
C ILE A 115 -20.70 -0.77 14.48
N LEU A 116 -21.16 0.44 14.82
CA LEU A 116 -20.43 1.68 14.58
C LEU A 116 -19.10 1.74 15.36
N TYR A 117 -19.09 1.31 16.62
CA TYR A 117 -17.96 1.50 17.54
C TYR A 117 -17.14 0.23 17.83
N LYS A 118 -17.28 -0.82 17.01
CA LYS A 118 -16.53 -2.07 17.23
C LYS A 118 -15.01 -1.85 17.12
N THR A 119 -14.26 -2.42 18.07
CA THR A 119 -12.79 -2.40 18.06
C THR A 119 -12.24 -3.19 16.87
N GLY A 120 -11.26 -2.65 16.14
CA GLY A 120 -10.57 -3.34 15.03
C GLY A 120 -11.01 -2.93 13.61
N HIS A 121 -11.96 -1.99 13.47
CA HIS A 121 -12.47 -1.52 12.18
C HIS A 121 -11.39 -1.02 11.23
N ILE A 122 -10.40 -0.28 11.74
CA ILE A 122 -9.39 0.39 10.90
C ILE A 122 -8.41 -0.62 10.30
N HIS A 123 -8.00 -1.63 11.08
CA HIS A 123 -7.12 -2.69 10.58
C HIS A 123 -7.81 -3.47 9.44
N TRP A 124 -9.09 -3.81 9.62
CA TRP A 124 -9.85 -4.48 8.57
C TRP A 124 -10.08 -3.59 7.35
N LEU A 125 -10.43 -2.31 7.57
CA LEU A 125 -10.59 -1.32 6.50
C LEU A 125 -9.29 -1.18 5.68
N PHE A 126 -8.15 -1.00 6.36
CA PHE A 126 -6.85 -0.88 5.73
C PHE A 126 -6.53 -2.07 4.83
N ASN A 127 -6.62 -3.28 5.37
CA ASN A 127 -6.27 -4.50 4.64
C ASN A 127 -7.20 -4.73 3.44
N ASN A 128 -8.50 -4.46 3.58
CA ASN A 128 -9.44 -4.56 2.45
C ASN A 128 -9.16 -3.52 1.37
N LEU A 129 -9.01 -2.25 1.74
CA LEU A 129 -8.74 -1.17 0.78
C LEU A 129 -7.39 -1.37 0.09
N LEU A 130 -6.35 -1.74 0.83
CA LEU A 130 -5.02 -1.96 0.26
C LEU A 130 -5.03 -3.13 -0.72
N ASN A 131 -5.69 -4.24 -0.39
CA ASN A 131 -5.81 -5.38 -1.31
C ASN A 131 -6.62 -5.03 -2.55
N PHE A 132 -7.76 -4.35 -2.39
CA PHE A 132 -8.54 -3.85 -3.52
C PHE A 132 -7.70 -2.92 -4.42
N ARG A 133 -6.94 -2.01 -3.81
CA ARG A 133 -6.09 -1.06 -4.52
C ARG A 133 -4.97 -1.74 -5.31
N LYS A 134 -4.39 -2.85 -4.81
CA LYS A 134 -3.44 -3.68 -5.56
C LYS A 134 -4.07 -4.28 -6.81
N GLU A 135 -5.27 -4.83 -6.69
CA GLU A 135 -5.98 -5.42 -7.85
C GLU A 135 -6.33 -4.36 -8.88
N VAL A 136 -6.80 -3.19 -8.45
CA VAL A 136 -7.03 -2.07 -9.37
C VAL A 136 -5.73 -1.63 -10.05
N PHE A 137 -4.63 -1.49 -9.31
CA PHE A 137 -3.34 -1.09 -9.87
C PHE A 137 -2.86 -2.07 -10.95
N LYS A 138 -3.01 -3.39 -10.74
CA LYS A 138 -2.69 -4.39 -11.78
C LYS A 138 -3.48 -4.16 -13.07
N ILE A 139 -4.76 -3.81 -12.96
CA ILE A 139 -5.63 -3.56 -14.11
C ILE A 139 -5.24 -2.26 -14.81
N THR A 140 -5.07 -1.18 -14.07
CA THR A 140 -4.85 0.16 -14.65
C THR A 140 -3.41 0.39 -15.09
N SER A 141 -2.42 -0.25 -14.44
CA SER A 141 -0.99 -0.06 -14.69
C SER A 141 -0.33 -1.19 -15.48
N SER A 142 -1.07 -2.23 -15.88
CA SER A 142 -0.58 -3.21 -16.85
C SER A 142 -0.22 -2.51 -18.16
N GLY A 143 1.07 -2.53 -18.50
CA GLY A 143 1.57 -1.86 -19.69
C GLY A 143 0.88 -2.35 -20.95
N SER A 144 0.48 -1.42 -21.81
CA SER A 144 0.28 -1.70 -23.23
C SER A 144 1.65 -2.05 -23.80
N GLY A 145 2.01 -3.33 -23.79
CA GLY A 145 3.09 -3.78 -24.67
C GLY A 145 2.79 -3.26 -26.06
N MET A 146 3.77 -2.65 -26.73
CA MET A 146 3.68 -2.40 -28.16
C MET A 146 3.55 -3.76 -28.83
N SER A 147 2.32 -4.25 -29.00
CA SER A 147 2.06 -5.24 -30.02
C SER A 147 2.17 -4.49 -31.34
N GLU A 148 3.23 -4.77 -32.09
CA GLU A 148 3.33 -4.42 -33.50
C GLU A 148 2.14 -5.05 -34.23
N GLY A 149 1.03 -4.32 -34.27
CA GLY A 149 -0.22 -4.76 -34.85
C GLY A 149 -0.87 -3.58 -35.54
N PHE A 150 -0.64 -3.48 -36.85
CA PHE A 150 -1.24 -2.51 -37.76
C PHE A 150 -2.72 -2.83 -38.08
N SER A 151 -3.47 -3.34 -37.09
CA SER A 151 -4.90 -3.66 -37.24
C SER A 151 -5.74 -2.59 -36.55
N SER A 152 -6.69 -2.01 -37.28
CA SER A 152 -7.67 -1.07 -36.73
C SER A 152 -8.49 -1.68 -35.58
N GLY A 153 -8.78 -2.98 -35.64
CA GLY A 153 -9.45 -3.70 -34.55
C GLY A 153 -8.60 -3.76 -33.28
N LEU A 154 -7.30 -3.98 -33.40
CA LEU A 154 -6.37 -3.97 -32.26
C LEU A 154 -6.29 -2.57 -31.64
N GLN A 155 -6.12 -1.53 -32.47
CA GLN A 155 -6.06 -0.14 -32.00
C GLN A 155 -7.37 0.29 -31.32
N TYR A 156 -8.52 -0.10 -31.87
CA TYR A 156 -9.82 0.17 -31.24
C TYR A 156 -9.97 -0.58 -29.90
N SER A 157 -9.46 -1.81 -29.80
CA SER A 157 -9.46 -2.54 -28.53
C SER A 157 -8.62 -1.84 -27.44
N TYR A 158 -7.46 -1.26 -27.80
CA TYR A 158 -6.64 -0.48 -26.87
C TYR A 158 -7.33 0.81 -26.44
N TYR A 159 -8.01 1.48 -27.36
CA TYR A 159 -8.82 2.65 -27.04
C TYR A 159 -9.92 2.34 -26.01
N LEU A 160 -10.68 1.24 -26.21
CA LEU A 160 -11.72 0.84 -25.26
C LEU A 160 -11.15 0.46 -23.88
N GLN A 161 -10.02 -0.24 -23.87
CA GLN A 161 -9.31 -0.57 -22.62
C GLN A 161 -8.81 0.68 -21.90
N ALA A 162 -8.21 1.63 -22.63
CA ALA A 162 -7.72 2.88 -22.06
C ALA A 162 -8.86 3.70 -21.42
N LYS A 163 -10.01 3.80 -22.10
CA LYS A 163 -11.21 4.46 -21.53
C LYS A 163 -11.67 3.84 -20.22
N LEU A 164 -11.68 2.51 -20.13
CA LEU A 164 -12.07 1.83 -18.90
C LEU A 164 -11.03 2.08 -17.79
N LYS A 165 -9.73 1.99 -18.11
CA LYS A 165 -8.64 2.25 -17.15
C LYS A 165 -8.68 3.69 -16.61
N GLU A 166 -8.94 4.67 -17.47
CA GLU A 166 -9.10 6.08 -17.11
C GLU A 166 -10.29 6.27 -16.17
N SER A 167 -11.47 5.76 -16.54
CA SER A 167 -12.67 5.80 -15.70
C SER A 167 -12.45 5.20 -14.31
N ILE A 168 -11.75 4.06 -14.23
CA ILE A 168 -11.40 3.47 -12.93
C ILE A 168 -10.46 4.40 -12.14
N SER A 169 -9.42 4.93 -12.79
CA SER A 169 -8.40 5.77 -12.15
C SER A 169 -8.99 7.07 -11.58
N ASP A 170 -9.91 7.70 -12.30
CA ASP A 170 -10.58 8.94 -11.87
C ASP A 170 -11.41 8.75 -10.59
N ASN A 171 -11.80 7.52 -10.28
CA ASN A 171 -12.63 7.18 -9.12
C ASN A 171 -11.83 6.65 -7.91
N LEU A 172 -10.49 6.72 -7.93
CA LEU A 172 -9.65 6.22 -6.83
C LEU A 172 -9.39 7.20 -5.70
N THR A 173 -9.69 8.49 -5.89
CA THR A 173 -9.33 9.56 -4.95
C THR A 173 -9.76 9.27 -3.51
N GLU A 174 -11.01 8.85 -3.28
CA GLU A 174 -11.50 8.58 -1.92
C GLU A 174 -10.81 7.37 -1.25
N ILE A 175 -10.46 6.35 -2.04
CA ILE A 175 -9.71 5.18 -1.55
C ILE A 175 -8.28 5.61 -1.19
N ASP A 176 -7.62 6.33 -2.09
CA ASP A 176 -6.24 6.78 -1.90
C ASP A 176 -6.12 7.77 -0.73
N ASP A 177 -7.09 8.66 -0.56
CA ASP A 177 -7.17 9.57 0.59
C ASP A 177 -7.41 8.83 1.91
N THR A 178 -8.27 7.80 1.89
CA THR A 178 -8.53 6.98 3.08
C THR A 178 -7.31 6.16 3.46
N LEU A 179 -6.66 5.51 2.49
CA LEU A 179 -5.40 4.80 2.71
C LEU A 179 -4.30 5.76 3.19
N TRP A 180 -4.21 6.96 2.63
CA TRP A 180 -3.28 7.98 3.08
C TRP A 180 -3.50 8.34 4.55
N LEU A 181 -4.75 8.63 4.94
CA LEU A 181 -5.09 8.98 6.32
C LEU A 181 -4.82 7.81 7.28
N ILE A 182 -4.99 6.56 6.84
CA ILE A 182 -4.60 5.38 7.63
C ILE A 182 -3.07 5.29 7.76
N LEU A 183 -2.32 5.48 6.69
CA LEU A 183 -0.85 5.39 6.73
C LEU A 183 -0.25 6.51 7.58
N ASP A 184 -0.75 7.73 7.43
CA ASP A 184 -0.26 8.88 8.18
C ASP A 184 -1.39 9.88 8.51
N PRO A 185 -2.05 9.73 9.68
CA PRO A 185 -3.13 10.63 10.09
C PRO A 185 -2.69 12.09 10.23
N ALA A 186 -1.41 12.33 10.52
CA ALA A 186 -0.85 13.67 10.65
C ALA A 186 -0.55 14.34 9.31
N ARG A 187 -0.72 13.64 8.17
CA ARG A 187 -0.46 14.13 6.80
C ARG A 187 0.88 14.85 6.66
N ARG A 188 1.93 14.26 7.24
CA ARG A 188 3.28 14.80 7.21
C ARG A 188 3.79 14.86 5.78
N GLU A 189 4.53 15.92 5.49
CA GLU A 189 5.38 16.01 4.32
C GLU A 189 6.84 15.87 4.75
N VAL A 190 7.60 15.11 3.98
CA VAL A 190 9.04 14.86 4.20
C VAL A 190 9.81 15.18 2.94
N ARG A 191 10.97 15.82 3.08
CA ARG A 191 11.80 16.14 1.93
C ARG A 191 12.78 15.00 1.63
N ILE A 192 13.19 14.88 0.37
CA ILE A 192 14.13 13.83 -0.09
C ILE A 192 15.47 13.94 0.62
N ASP A 193 15.95 15.17 0.89
CA ASP A 193 17.21 15.43 1.58
C ASP A 193 17.18 15.09 3.08
N GLU A 194 15.99 14.95 3.67
CA GLU A 194 15.80 14.66 5.10
C GLU A 194 15.71 13.16 5.41
N ILE A 195 15.45 12.35 4.39
CA ILE A 195 15.27 10.91 4.53
C ILE A 195 16.27 10.25 3.60
N ASN A 196 17.02 9.24 4.05
CA ASN A 196 18.07 8.58 3.26
C ASN A 196 17.49 7.83 2.03
N TYR A 197 17.02 8.58 1.04
CA TYR A 197 16.23 8.14 -0.10
C TYR A 197 17.14 8.04 -1.31
N PRO A 198 17.22 6.87 -1.97
CA PRO A 198 17.95 6.73 -3.21
C PRO A 198 17.24 7.53 -4.32
N ASP A 199 17.72 8.74 -4.60
CA ASP A 199 17.22 9.56 -5.70
C ASP A 199 17.90 9.15 -7.01
N VAL A 200 17.27 8.21 -7.71
CA VAL A 200 17.80 7.60 -8.93
C VAL A 200 16.72 7.47 -9.98
N ASP A 201 17.13 7.52 -11.24
CA ASP A 201 16.24 7.30 -12.38
C ASP A 201 15.90 5.81 -12.54
N LEU A 202 14.75 5.43 -11.99
CA LEU A 202 14.22 4.07 -12.09
C LEU A 202 13.96 3.64 -13.54
N ALA A 203 13.62 4.56 -14.45
CA ALA A 203 13.32 4.21 -15.83
C ALA A 203 14.59 3.76 -16.56
N SER A 204 15.70 4.47 -16.33
CA SER A 204 17.02 4.08 -16.84
C SER A 204 17.46 2.73 -16.27
N ILE A 205 17.33 2.53 -14.95
CA ILE A 205 17.69 1.26 -14.30
C ILE A 205 16.85 0.08 -14.82
N ASP A 206 15.55 0.28 -15.03
CA ASP A 206 14.66 -0.74 -15.57
C ASP A 206 15.03 -1.10 -17.02
N MET A 207 15.42 -0.10 -17.82
CA MET A 207 15.83 -0.27 -19.20
C MET A 207 17.15 -1.05 -19.30
N GLU A 208 18.17 -0.65 -18.53
CA GLU A 208 19.45 -1.35 -18.44
C GLU A 208 19.24 -2.83 -18.11
N TRP A 209 18.46 -3.12 -17.06
CA TRP A 209 18.21 -4.49 -16.63
C TRP A 209 17.51 -5.34 -17.70
N LYS A 210 16.56 -4.76 -18.44
CA LYS A 210 15.90 -5.43 -19.58
C LYS A 210 16.87 -5.70 -20.73
N MET A 211 17.78 -4.77 -21.02
CA MET A 211 18.79 -4.91 -22.08
C MET A 211 19.84 -5.99 -21.74
N GLU A 212 20.15 -6.19 -20.46
CA GLU A 212 21.05 -7.23 -19.96
C GLU A 212 20.46 -8.66 -20.01
N GLY A 213 19.23 -8.81 -20.52
CA GLY A 213 18.56 -10.11 -20.64
C GLY A 213 17.80 -10.54 -19.39
N GLY A 214 17.49 -9.61 -18.49
CA GLY A 214 16.58 -9.85 -17.36
C GLY A 214 15.14 -10.06 -17.84
N TRP A 215 14.75 -11.31 -18.07
CA TRP A 215 13.36 -11.71 -18.34
C TRP A 215 12.92 -12.79 -17.36
#